data_AF-A0A972ATB5-F1
#
_entry.id   AF-A0A972ATB5-F1
#
_cell.length_a   1.000
_cell.length_b   1.000
_cell.length_c   1.000
_cell.angle_alpha   90.00
_cell.angle_beta   90.00
_cell.angle_gamma   90.00
#
_symmetry.space_group_name_H-M   'P 1'
#
loop_
_entity.id
_entity.type
_entity.pdbx_description
1 polymer ?
#
loop_
_entity_poly.entity_id
_entity_poly.type
_entity_poly.pdbx_seq_one_letter_code
_entity_poly.pdbx_strand_id
1 'polypeptide(L)'
;MGEKLRTYEEINEKIRQGKAVVVTAEEVIDLVEEKGVEKVAQEVDVVTTGTFGVMCSSGAFFNIGHTKPRMKVSEAYLNGVMAYSGLAAVDFYIGAAQVAQDAPLNKIHPGEFKYGGGHVIQDLVAGKDVLLEAYGYGTACYPRRKLVTWINLADLNEAYLFNPRNAYQNYNVAVNLSSKTLYTYMGVLLPKLGNANYSSAGQLSPLLNDPFYRVIGVGTRIFLGGGVGYVAWQGTQHNPGVERNERGIPKDGAGTLAVIGDLKGMNANWLWGVSMRGYGCSMAVGLGVPIPILDEET
;
A
#
# COMPACT_ATOMS: atom_id res chain seq x y z
N MET A 1 -12.62 -4.05 29.32
CA MET A 1 -11.76 -2.86 29.41
C MET A 1 -10.90 -3.05 30.64
N GLY A 2 -9.67 -3.49 30.42
CA GLY A 2 -8.66 -3.64 31.46
C GLY A 2 -8.30 -2.30 32.11
N GLU A 3 -7.50 -2.34 33.16
CA GLU A 3 -6.99 -1.13 33.81
C GLU A 3 -6.10 -0.35 32.83
N LYS A 4 -6.36 0.95 32.68
CA LYS A 4 -5.60 1.81 31.77
C LYS A 4 -4.19 2.01 32.32
N LEU A 5 -3.19 1.58 31.57
CA LEU A 5 -1.78 1.64 31.97
C LEU A 5 -1.13 2.97 31.60
N ARG A 6 -1.46 3.51 30.41
CA ARG A 6 -0.86 4.75 29.89
C ARG A 6 -1.72 5.42 28.81
N THR A 7 -1.38 6.65 28.41
CA THR A 7 -2.04 7.40 27.34
C THR A 7 -1.17 7.54 26.09
N TYR A 8 -1.78 7.92 24.96
CA TYR A 8 -1.04 8.27 23.74
C TYR A 8 -0.05 9.41 23.99
N GLU A 9 -0.40 10.41 24.79
CA GLU A 9 0.46 11.56 25.12
C GLU A 9 1.69 11.11 25.90
N GLU A 10 1.53 10.22 26.87
CA GLU A 10 2.62 9.68 27.68
C GLU A 10 3.59 8.84 26.83
N ILE A 11 3.06 7.96 25.96
CA ILE A 11 3.88 7.19 25.02
C ILE A 11 4.64 8.13 24.06
N ASN A 12 3.94 9.11 23.48
CA ASN A 12 4.58 10.06 22.57
C ASN A 12 5.68 10.88 23.27
N GLU A 13 5.50 11.24 24.53
CA GLU A 13 6.53 11.94 25.30
C GLU A 13 7.74 11.04 25.55
N LYS A 14 7.53 9.77 25.91
CA LYS A 14 8.62 8.79 26.00
C LYS A 14 9.36 8.62 24.67
N ILE A 15 8.65 8.59 23.54
CA ILE A 15 9.26 8.52 22.19
C ILE A 15 10.15 9.75 21.96
N ARG A 16 9.65 10.96 22.25
CA ARG A 16 10.45 12.21 22.12
C ARG A 16 11.69 12.20 23.01
N GLN A 17 11.60 11.62 24.20
CA GLN A 17 12.71 11.50 25.14
C GLN A 17 13.67 10.33 24.83
N GLY A 18 13.35 9.48 23.84
CA GLY A 18 14.13 8.27 23.55
C GLY A 18 14.06 7.20 24.64
N LYS A 19 12.98 7.17 25.43
CA LYS A 19 12.77 6.26 26.57
C LYS A 19 11.68 5.23 26.35
N ALA A 20 10.96 5.29 25.22
CA ALA A 20 9.91 4.33 24.94
C ALA A 20 10.49 2.93 24.72
N VAL A 21 9.87 1.93 25.34
CA VAL A 21 10.19 0.52 25.09
C VAL A 21 9.39 0.08 23.87
N VAL A 22 10.09 -0.09 22.75
CA VAL A 22 9.50 -0.49 21.46
C VAL A 22 10.02 -1.87 21.12
N VAL A 23 9.10 -2.79 20.82
CA VAL A 23 9.41 -4.17 20.41
C VAL A 23 8.66 -4.52 19.14
N THR A 24 9.11 -5.53 18.42
CA THR A 24 8.41 -6.07 17.26
C THR A 24 7.28 -7.02 17.67
N ALA A 25 6.33 -7.26 16.76
CA ALA A 25 5.28 -8.24 16.96
C ALA A 25 5.80 -9.69 17.13
N GLU A 26 7.06 -9.95 16.81
CA GLU A 26 7.71 -11.25 17.06
C GLU A 26 8.31 -11.27 18.46
N GLU A 27 9.08 -10.25 18.83
CA GLU A 27 9.72 -10.14 20.16
C GLU A 27 8.71 -10.11 21.31
N VAL A 28 7.53 -9.52 21.09
CA VAL A 28 6.50 -9.45 22.14
C VAL A 28 5.97 -10.83 22.53
N ILE A 29 5.97 -11.80 21.61
CA ILE A 29 5.48 -13.16 21.87
C ILE A 29 6.40 -13.84 22.89
N ASP A 30 7.71 -13.82 22.65
CA ASP A 30 8.71 -14.40 23.57
C ASP A 30 8.66 -13.73 24.95
N LEU A 31 8.50 -12.40 24.98
CA LEU A 31 8.37 -11.65 26.23
C LEU A 31 7.13 -12.06 27.03
N VAL A 32 5.99 -12.30 26.36
CA VAL A 32 4.75 -12.73 27.00
C VAL A 32 4.89 -14.15 27.55
N GLU A 33 5.55 -15.06 26.83
CA GLU A 33 5.82 -16.41 27.30
C GLU A 33 6.71 -16.42 28.54
N GLU A 34 7.72 -15.53 28.61
CA GLU A 34 8.65 -15.45 29.74
C GLU A 34 8.05 -14.74 30.96
N LYS A 35 7.39 -13.59 30.75
CA LYS A 35 7.03 -12.65 31.82
C LYS A 35 5.54 -12.58 32.13
N GLY A 36 4.69 -13.09 31.24
CA GLY A 36 3.23 -12.94 31.31
C GLY A 36 2.72 -11.61 30.75
N VAL A 37 1.47 -11.62 30.27
CA VAL A 37 0.82 -10.49 29.56
C VAL A 37 0.79 -9.22 30.41
N GLU A 38 0.35 -9.31 31.67
CA GLU A 38 0.24 -8.17 32.59
C GLU A 38 1.57 -7.39 32.71
N LYS A 39 2.67 -8.11 32.94
CA LYS A 39 3.98 -7.49 33.11
C LYS A 39 4.52 -6.91 31.81
N VAL A 40 4.33 -7.60 30.68
CA VAL A 40 4.72 -7.08 29.37
C VAL A 40 3.93 -5.82 29.03
N ALA A 41 2.62 -5.80 29.28
CA ALA A 41 1.78 -4.62 29.06
C ALA A 41 2.19 -3.42 29.91
N GLN A 42 2.78 -3.63 31.10
CA GLN A 42 3.37 -2.58 31.95
C GLN A 42 4.76 -2.11 31.49
N GLU A 43 5.56 -2.96 30.86
CA GLU A 43 6.92 -2.63 30.42
C GLU A 43 6.95 -2.03 29.00
N VAL A 44 6.20 -2.60 28.06
CA VAL A 44 6.21 -2.24 26.63
C VAL A 44 5.33 -1.03 26.36
N ASP A 45 5.85 -0.05 25.61
CA ASP A 45 5.10 1.13 25.18
C ASP A 45 4.47 0.93 23.79
N VAL A 46 5.17 0.29 22.87
CA VAL A 46 4.75 0.12 21.47
C VAL A 46 5.17 -1.24 20.92
N VAL A 47 4.26 -1.91 20.22
CA VAL A 47 4.53 -3.08 19.39
C VAL A 47 4.51 -2.68 17.92
N THR A 48 5.59 -2.91 17.18
CA THR A 48 5.64 -2.59 15.75
C THR A 48 5.15 -3.78 14.92
N THR A 49 4.17 -3.51 14.06
CA THR A 49 3.60 -4.46 13.10
C THR A 49 3.89 -4.01 11.67
N GLY A 50 3.75 -4.92 10.70
CA GLY A 50 3.89 -4.56 9.30
C GLY A 50 3.56 -5.65 8.29
N THR A 51 3.52 -5.23 7.04
CA THR A 51 3.29 -6.09 5.88
C THR A 51 4.09 -5.56 4.70
N PHE A 52 4.57 -6.47 3.87
CA PHE A 52 5.12 -6.17 2.55
C PHE A 52 4.49 -7.13 1.56
N GLY A 53 3.48 -6.66 0.85
CA GLY A 53 2.65 -7.51 -0.01
C GLY A 53 2.26 -6.81 -1.29
N VAL A 54 1.83 -7.61 -2.27
CA VAL A 54 1.37 -7.14 -3.57
C VAL A 54 -0.01 -6.48 -3.42
N MET A 55 -0.07 -5.17 -3.67
CA MET A 55 -1.24 -4.32 -3.53
C MET A 55 -1.61 -3.72 -4.89
N CYS A 56 -2.41 -4.45 -5.69
CA CYS A 56 -2.84 -3.97 -7.01
C CYS A 56 -3.73 -2.72 -6.94
N SER A 57 -4.38 -2.49 -5.80
CA SER A 57 -5.19 -1.32 -5.50
C SER A 57 -4.36 -0.06 -5.23
N SER A 58 -3.04 -0.08 -5.34
CA SER A 58 -2.21 1.12 -5.15
C SER A 58 -2.19 2.02 -6.39
N GLY A 59 -1.88 3.29 -6.18
CA GLY A 59 -1.62 4.24 -7.25
C GLY A 59 -1.08 5.55 -6.70
N ALA A 60 -0.80 6.49 -7.57
CA ALA A 60 -0.21 7.77 -7.20
C ALA A 60 -0.91 8.92 -7.92
N PHE A 61 -1.09 10.01 -7.19
CA PHE A 61 -1.48 11.30 -7.75
C PHE A 61 -0.24 12.15 -7.95
N PHE A 62 -0.22 12.88 -9.05
CA PHE A 62 0.85 13.79 -9.39
C PHE A 62 0.30 15.13 -9.86
N ASN A 63 1.05 16.19 -9.56
CA ASN A 63 0.89 17.51 -10.12
C ASN A 63 2.23 18.00 -10.70
N ILE A 64 2.26 18.26 -12.01
CA ILE A 64 3.49 18.66 -12.73
C ILE A 64 3.73 20.18 -12.74
N GLY A 65 2.84 20.96 -12.13
CA GLY A 65 2.81 22.40 -12.30
C GLY A 65 2.46 22.85 -13.73
N HIS A 66 2.29 24.15 -13.91
CA HIS A 66 1.92 24.69 -15.22
C HIS A 66 3.14 24.89 -16.12
N THR A 67 3.03 24.36 -17.33
CA THR A 67 3.94 24.69 -18.43
C THR A 67 3.78 26.14 -18.91
N LYS A 68 4.74 26.62 -19.69
CA LYS A 68 4.67 27.91 -20.42
C LYS A 68 4.82 27.64 -21.92
N PRO A 69 3.84 27.97 -22.76
CA PRO A 69 2.47 28.37 -22.44
C PRO A 69 1.70 27.31 -21.64
N ARG A 70 0.68 27.72 -20.87
CA ARG A 70 -0.10 26.84 -19.99
C ARG A 70 -0.80 25.73 -20.79
N MET A 71 -0.96 24.58 -20.15
CA MET A 71 -1.61 23.39 -20.69
C MET A 71 -2.71 22.90 -19.75
N LYS A 72 -3.81 22.41 -20.35
CA LYS A 72 -4.82 21.61 -19.69
C LYS A 72 -4.72 20.21 -20.28
N VAL A 73 -4.14 19.31 -19.50
CA VAL A 73 -3.86 17.94 -19.88
C VAL A 73 -5.17 17.15 -19.88
N SER A 74 -5.54 16.61 -21.05
CA SER A 74 -6.68 15.70 -21.19
C SER A 74 -6.25 14.24 -21.28
N GLU A 75 -4.98 13.99 -21.63
CA GLU A 75 -4.41 12.66 -21.81
C GLU A 75 -2.92 12.72 -21.48
N ALA A 76 -2.42 11.75 -20.71
CA ALA A 76 -1.05 11.71 -20.27
C ALA A 76 -0.50 10.28 -20.23
N TYR A 77 0.79 10.13 -20.50
CA TYR A 77 1.53 8.88 -20.42
C TYR A 77 2.86 9.10 -19.71
N LEU A 78 3.23 8.15 -18.85
CA LEU A 78 4.50 8.10 -18.14
C LEU A 78 5.23 6.82 -18.56
N ASN A 79 6.34 6.95 -19.30
CA ASN A 79 7.04 5.81 -19.93
C ASN A 79 6.07 4.89 -20.71
N GLY A 80 5.13 5.46 -21.46
CA GLY A 80 4.13 4.71 -22.23
C GLY A 80 3.01 4.07 -21.39
N VAL A 81 2.94 4.32 -20.09
CA VAL A 81 1.83 3.90 -19.22
C VAL A 81 0.87 5.06 -19.03
N MET A 82 -0.42 4.84 -19.33
CA MET A 82 -1.44 5.89 -19.20
C MET A 82 -1.55 6.38 -17.76
N ALA A 83 -1.47 7.70 -17.58
CA ALA A 83 -1.85 8.40 -16.36
C ALA A 83 -3.22 9.06 -16.57
N TYR A 84 -4.18 8.72 -15.73
CA TYR A 84 -5.57 9.16 -15.80
C TYR A 84 -5.67 10.66 -15.47
N SER A 85 -5.93 11.46 -16.52
CA SER A 85 -6.22 12.89 -16.43
C SER A 85 -7.69 13.15 -16.03
N GLY A 86 -8.12 14.41 -16.09
CA GLY A 86 -9.52 14.79 -15.84
C GLY A 86 -9.81 15.19 -14.38
N LEU A 87 -8.80 15.21 -13.52
CA LEU A 87 -8.89 15.73 -12.16
C LEU A 87 -8.88 17.27 -12.14
N ALA A 88 -7.95 17.87 -12.89
CA ALA A 88 -7.86 19.31 -13.14
C ALA A 88 -6.99 19.57 -14.38
N ALA A 89 -6.16 20.63 -14.36
CA ALA A 89 -5.39 21.04 -15.54
C ALA A 89 -4.05 20.30 -15.69
N VAL A 90 -3.39 19.97 -14.59
CA VAL A 90 -2.03 19.39 -14.58
C VAL A 90 -1.92 18.26 -13.54
N ASP A 91 -3.07 17.72 -13.16
CA ASP A 91 -3.24 16.70 -12.13
C ASP A 91 -3.66 15.39 -12.78
N PHE A 92 -2.97 14.32 -12.43
CA PHE A 92 -3.25 12.99 -12.97
C PHE A 92 -2.98 11.89 -11.95
N TYR A 93 -3.68 10.78 -12.10
CA TYR A 93 -3.54 9.58 -11.28
C TYR A 93 -2.94 8.44 -12.10
N ILE A 94 -2.01 7.67 -11.56
CA ILE A 94 -1.56 6.41 -12.18
C ILE A 94 -1.90 5.24 -11.27
N GLY A 95 -2.57 4.22 -11.82
CA GLY A 95 -2.85 2.99 -11.09
C GLY A 95 -1.68 2.02 -11.19
N ALA A 96 -1.30 1.36 -10.09
CA ALA A 96 -0.20 0.40 -10.08
C ALA A 96 -0.39 -0.76 -11.08
N ALA A 97 -1.65 -1.17 -11.28
CA ALA A 97 -2.01 -2.24 -12.20
C ALA A 97 -2.13 -1.80 -13.68
N GLN A 98 -2.02 -0.50 -13.97
CA GLN A 98 -2.11 -0.01 -15.35
C GLN A 98 -0.92 -0.52 -16.15
N VAL A 99 -1.18 -1.14 -17.30
CA VAL A 99 -0.17 -1.68 -18.20
C VAL A 99 0.31 -0.62 -19.18
N ALA A 100 1.52 -0.79 -19.73
CA ALA A 100 1.97 0.03 -20.85
C ALA A 100 1.05 -0.15 -22.07
N GLN A 101 0.84 0.92 -22.84
CA GLN A 101 -0.13 0.99 -23.94
C GLN A 101 0.05 -0.14 -24.98
N ASP A 102 1.30 -0.41 -25.36
CA ASP A 102 1.64 -1.41 -26.37
C ASP A 102 2.02 -2.78 -25.78
N ALA A 103 1.74 -3.01 -24.50
CA ALA A 103 2.07 -4.28 -23.87
C ALA A 103 1.37 -5.45 -24.59
N PRO A 104 2.05 -6.60 -24.81
CA PRO A 104 1.46 -7.75 -25.49
C PRO A 104 0.34 -8.43 -24.68
N LEU A 105 0.23 -8.12 -23.38
CA LEU A 105 -0.72 -8.72 -22.44
C LEU A 105 -0.71 -10.26 -22.57
N ASN A 106 -1.88 -10.87 -22.64
CA ASN A 106 -2.04 -12.32 -22.83
C ASN A 106 -2.19 -12.74 -24.30
N LYS A 107 -1.74 -11.93 -25.28
CA LYS A 107 -1.72 -12.35 -26.71
C LYS A 107 -0.91 -13.64 -26.91
N ILE A 108 0.20 -13.77 -26.18
CA ILE A 108 0.92 -15.04 -25.98
C ILE A 108 0.76 -15.40 -24.51
N HIS A 109 -0.09 -16.37 -24.21
CA HIS A 109 -0.42 -16.74 -22.84
C HIS A 109 0.56 -17.81 -22.30
N PRO A 110 1.10 -17.67 -21.07
CA PRO A 110 0.88 -16.55 -20.13
C PRO A 110 1.77 -15.33 -20.44
N GLY A 111 1.17 -14.13 -20.41
CA GLY A 111 1.87 -12.87 -20.63
C GLY A 111 2.86 -12.51 -19.50
N GLU A 112 3.88 -11.70 -19.82
CA GLU A 112 4.96 -11.36 -18.87
C GLU A 112 4.72 -10.07 -18.07
N PHE A 113 3.93 -9.12 -18.59
CA PHE A 113 3.60 -7.86 -17.90
C PHE A 113 4.82 -7.09 -17.37
N LYS A 114 5.86 -6.91 -18.20
CA LYS A 114 7.19 -6.39 -17.79
C LYS A 114 7.21 -4.98 -17.19
N TYR A 115 6.24 -4.13 -17.52
CA TYR A 115 6.24 -2.74 -17.13
C TYR A 115 4.82 -2.17 -17.07
N GLY A 116 4.56 -1.31 -16.08
CA GLY A 116 3.24 -0.76 -15.78
C GLY A 116 3.33 0.30 -14.69
N GLY A 117 2.18 0.75 -14.16
CA GLY A 117 2.11 1.89 -13.27
C GLY A 117 2.90 1.71 -11.97
N GLY A 118 2.93 0.50 -11.41
CA GLY A 118 3.76 0.20 -10.23
C GLY A 118 5.26 0.39 -10.49
N HIS A 119 5.71 0.06 -11.71
CA HIS A 119 7.09 0.26 -12.13
C HIS A 119 7.42 1.74 -12.35
N VAL A 120 6.49 2.51 -12.94
CA VAL A 120 6.63 3.97 -13.08
C VAL A 120 6.75 4.64 -11.71
N ILE A 121 5.90 4.27 -10.75
CA ILE A 121 5.95 4.82 -9.39
C ILE A 121 7.29 4.47 -8.74
N GLN A 122 7.74 3.22 -8.83
CA GLN A 122 9.04 2.81 -8.32
C GLN A 122 10.20 3.60 -8.95
N ASP A 123 10.19 3.78 -10.27
CA ASP A 123 11.24 4.51 -10.98
C ASP A 123 11.32 5.98 -10.54
N LEU A 124 10.18 6.65 -10.37
CA LEU A 124 10.12 8.01 -9.83
C LEU A 124 10.68 8.07 -8.40
N VAL A 125 10.28 7.15 -7.52
CA VAL A 125 10.78 7.09 -6.13
C VAL A 125 12.27 6.74 -6.08
N ALA A 126 12.78 5.98 -7.06
CA ALA A 126 14.20 5.72 -7.23
C ALA A 126 14.99 6.92 -7.79
N GLY A 127 14.34 8.05 -8.04
CA GLY A 127 14.96 9.26 -8.57
C GLY A 127 15.31 9.16 -10.06
N LYS A 128 14.70 8.24 -10.80
CA LYS A 128 14.91 8.13 -12.26
C LYS A 128 14.03 9.10 -13.01
N ASP A 129 14.53 9.55 -14.15
CA ASP A 129 13.77 10.35 -15.09
C ASP A 129 12.74 9.48 -15.83
N VAL A 130 11.51 9.97 -15.90
CA VAL A 130 10.38 9.33 -16.58
C VAL A 130 9.91 10.22 -17.72
N LEU A 131 9.67 9.64 -18.90
CA LEU A 131 9.15 10.34 -20.05
C LEU A 131 7.67 10.65 -19.83
N LEU A 132 7.33 11.93 -19.78
CA LEU A 132 5.97 12.43 -19.80
C LEU A 132 5.58 12.81 -21.23
N GLU A 133 4.53 12.17 -21.74
CA GLU A 133 3.81 12.61 -22.94
C GLU A 133 2.43 13.08 -22.54
N ALA A 134 2.15 14.37 -22.71
CA ALA A 134 0.87 14.97 -22.37
C ALA A 134 0.24 15.63 -23.61
N TYR A 135 -1.08 15.45 -23.72
CA TYR A 135 -1.90 15.96 -24.80
C TYR A 135 -3.11 16.73 -24.24
N GLY A 136 -3.49 17.79 -24.94
CA GLY A 136 -4.56 18.71 -24.56
C GLY A 136 -5.24 19.30 -25.78
N TYR A 137 -6.51 19.64 -25.65
CA TYR A 137 -7.31 20.18 -26.76
C TYR A 137 -7.06 21.68 -27.03
N GLY A 138 -6.41 22.38 -26.10
CA GLY A 138 -6.11 23.80 -26.19
C GLY A 138 -7.34 24.68 -25.91
N THR A 139 -7.16 25.71 -25.10
CA THR A 139 -8.17 26.75 -24.83
C THR A 139 -7.51 28.12 -24.80
N ALA A 140 -8.29 29.20 -24.69
CA ALA A 140 -7.75 30.54 -24.49
C ALA A 140 -6.87 30.63 -23.22
N CYS A 141 -7.26 29.95 -22.13
CA CYS A 141 -6.49 29.93 -20.88
C CYS A 141 -5.32 28.93 -20.90
N TYR A 142 -5.41 27.90 -21.74
CA TYR A 142 -4.47 26.78 -21.80
C TYR A 142 -4.11 26.45 -23.27
N PRO A 143 -3.32 27.30 -23.95
CA PRO A 143 -3.14 27.20 -25.40
C PRO A 143 -2.25 26.02 -25.83
N ARG A 144 -1.38 25.50 -24.95
CA ARG A 144 -0.50 24.38 -25.29
C ARG A 144 -1.31 23.09 -25.46
N ARG A 145 -1.06 22.38 -26.57
CA ARG A 145 -1.75 21.12 -26.93
C ARG A 145 -0.91 19.85 -26.79
N LYS A 146 0.42 19.98 -26.79
CA LYS A 146 1.35 18.86 -26.66
C LYS A 146 2.53 19.24 -25.77
N LEU A 147 2.96 18.30 -24.95
CA LEU A 147 4.20 18.35 -24.19
C LEU A 147 4.82 16.95 -24.22
N VAL A 148 6.09 16.87 -24.58
CA VAL A 148 6.90 15.66 -24.41
C VAL A 148 8.17 16.10 -23.71
N THR A 149 8.40 15.59 -22.50
CA THR A 149 9.53 15.99 -21.66
C THR A 149 9.87 14.89 -20.66
N TRP A 150 11.09 14.94 -20.13
CA TRP A 150 11.46 14.15 -18.97
C TRP A 150 11.01 14.86 -17.69
N ILE A 151 10.57 14.08 -16.70
CA ILE A 151 10.24 14.54 -15.36
C ILE A 151 10.93 13.66 -14.32
N ASN A 152 11.31 14.26 -13.20
CA ASN A 152 11.77 13.55 -12.01
C ASN A 152 10.81 13.78 -10.84
N LEU A 153 10.79 12.89 -9.84
CA LEU A 153 9.98 13.08 -8.63
C LEU A 153 10.34 14.39 -7.91
N ALA A 154 11.60 14.80 -7.96
CA ALA A 154 12.06 16.06 -7.38
C ALA A 154 11.45 17.31 -8.03
N ASP A 155 11.05 17.22 -9.30
CA ASP A 155 10.52 18.35 -10.08
C ASP A 155 9.00 18.52 -9.96
N LEU A 156 8.29 17.51 -9.46
CA LEU A 156 6.84 17.55 -9.28
C LEU A 156 6.48 18.50 -8.15
N ASN A 157 5.36 19.23 -8.26
CA ASN A 157 4.88 20.05 -7.14
C ASN A 157 4.40 19.13 -6.01
N GLU A 158 3.42 18.28 -6.34
CA GLU A 158 2.85 17.28 -5.46
C GLU A 158 2.97 15.89 -6.08
N ALA A 159 3.31 14.91 -5.24
CA ALA A 159 3.33 13.51 -5.61
C ALA A 159 2.99 12.68 -4.37
N TYR A 160 1.83 12.02 -4.35
CA TYR A 160 1.43 11.21 -3.20
C TYR A 160 0.88 9.86 -3.63
N LEU A 161 1.26 8.83 -2.88
CA LEU A 161 0.73 7.49 -3.00
C LEU A 161 -0.66 7.50 -2.37
N PHE A 162 -1.65 6.98 -3.09
CA PHE A 162 -2.96 6.68 -2.55
C PHE A 162 -3.28 5.22 -2.81
N ASN A 163 -3.60 4.49 -1.73
CA ASN A 163 -4.01 3.11 -1.83
C ASN A 163 -5.37 2.96 -1.18
N PRO A 164 -6.47 2.91 -1.96
CA PRO A 164 -7.84 2.73 -1.45
C PRO A 164 -8.06 1.42 -0.69
N ARG A 165 -7.12 0.47 -0.72
CA ARG A 165 -7.27 -0.85 -0.10
C ARG A 165 -5.90 -1.50 0.10
N ASN A 166 -5.46 -1.56 1.35
CA ASN A 166 -4.22 -2.16 1.83
C ASN A 166 -4.47 -2.84 3.20
N ALA A 167 -3.44 -3.46 3.76
CA ALA A 167 -3.40 -4.00 5.11
C ALA A 167 -4.64 -4.85 5.42
N TYR A 168 -4.92 -5.83 4.56
CA TYR A 168 -6.03 -6.74 4.78
C TYR A 168 -5.90 -7.42 6.15
N GLN A 169 -6.99 -7.45 6.90
CA GLN A 169 -7.05 -8.09 8.19
C GLN A 169 -6.90 -9.60 8.06
N ASN A 170 -7.58 -10.21 7.08
CA ASN A 170 -7.37 -11.59 6.70
C ASN A 170 -7.64 -11.73 5.18
N TYR A 171 -7.19 -12.83 4.57
CA TYR A 171 -7.30 -13.03 3.13
C TYR A 171 -7.46 -14.50 2.75
N ASN A 172 -7.79 -14.73 1.49
CA ASN A 172 -8.09 -16.05 0.96
C ASN A 172 -6.84 -16.92 0.79
N VAL A 173 -7.07 -18.23 0.83
CA VAL A 173 -6.15 -19.26 0.31
C VAL A 173 -6.73 -19.76 -1.01
N ALA A 174 -5.92 -19.82 -2.07
CA ALA A 174 -6.34 -20.30 -3.37
C ALA A 174 -5.65 -21.61 -3.72
N VAL A 175 -6.46 -22.53 -4.23
CA VAL A 175 -6.06 -23.84 -4.77
C VAL A 175 -6.73 -24.06 -6.11
N ASN A 176 -6.24 -25.02 -6.89
CA ASN A 176 -6.76 -25.31 -8.21
C ASN A 176 -7.17 -26.78 -8.35
N LEU A 177 -8.48 -27.02 -8.46
CA LEU A 177 -9.06 -28.35 -8.65
C LEU A 177 -9.09 -28.81 -10.12
N SER A 178 -8.81 -27.90 -11.06
CA SER A 178 -8.87 -28.20 -12.49
C SER A 178 -7.65 -28.98 -12.98
N SER A 179 -7.67 -29.37 -14.26
CA SER A 179 -6.57 -30.06 -14.93
C SER A 179 -5.54 -29.14 -15.58
N LYS A 180 -5.74 -27.81 -15.56
CA LYS A 180 -4.86 -26.83 -16.23
C LYS A 180 -4.24 -25.88 -15.21
N THR A 181 -3.01 -25.44 -15.46
CA THR A 181 -2.36 -24.39 -14.65
C THR A 181 -3.14 -23.08 -14.80
N LEU A 182 -3.43 -22.43 -13.67
CA LEU A 182 -4.10 -21.13 -13.63
C LEU A 182 -3.10 -20.04 -13.25
N TYR A 183 -3.18 -18.90 -13.94
CA TYR A 183 -2.37 -17.72 -13.68
C TYR A 183 -3.28 -16.65 -13.06
N THR A 184 -3.08 -16.33 -11.78
CA THR A 184 -4.03 -15.53 -11.00
C THR A 184 -3.35 -14.39 -10.26
N TYR A 185 -4.15 -13.51 -9.66
CA TYR A 185 -3.67 -12.47 -8.73
C TYR A 185 -3.05 -13.04 -7.45
N MET A 186 -3.27 -14.33 -7.15
CA MET A 186 -2.62 -15.04 -6.05
C MET A 186 -1.41 -15.85 -6.54
N GLY A 187 -0.92 -15.59 -7.76
CA GLY A 187 0.18 -16.32 -8.37
C GLY A 187 -0.27 -17.54 -9.18
N VAL A 188 0.70 -18.39 -9.52
CA VAL A 188 0.48 -19.60 -10.32
C VAL A 188 -0.12 -20.71 -9.45
N LEU A 189 -1.26 -21.26 -9.88
CA LEU A 189 -1.92 -22.39 -9.23
C LEU A 189 -1.83 -23.62 -10.14
N LEU A 190 -1.11 -24.63 -9.68
CA LEU A 190 -0.87 -25.90 -10.35
C LEU A 190 -2.13 -26.78 -10.35
N PRO A 191 -2.37 -27.56 -11.43
CA PRO A 191 -3.51 -28.46 -11.52
C PRO A 191 -3.63 -29.41 -10.32
N LYS A 192 -4.86 -29.91 -10.09
CA LYS A 192 -5.15 -31.02 -9.17
C LYS A 192 -4.54 -30.84 -7.77
N LEU A 193 -4.73 -29.66 -7.18
CA LEU A 193 -4.24 -29.30 -5.85
C LEU A 193 -2.70 -29.36 -5.71
N GLY A 194 -1.97 -29.11 -6.80
CA GLY A 194 -0.50 -29.17 -6.78
C GLY A 194 0.17 -28.13 -5.88
N ASN A 195 -0.52 -27.03 -5.54
CA ASN A 195 -0.09 -26.06 -4.52
C ASN A 195 -1.29 -25.30 -3.94
N ALA A 196 -1.02 -24.60 -2.84
CA ALA A 196 -1.89 -23.58 -2.25
C ALA A 196 -1.09 -22.27 -2.12
N ASN A 197 -1.67 -21.17 -2.60
CA ASN A 197 -1.11 -19.83 -2.36
C ASN A 197 -2.00 -19.09 -1.37
N TYR A 198 -1.38 -18.30 -0.50
CA TYR A 198 -2.07 -17.47 0.49
C TYR A 198 -1.37 -16.11 0.59
N SER A 199 -2.05 -15.12 1.17
CA SER A 199 -1.48 -13.80 1.41
C SER A 199 -1.88 -13.31 2.80
N SER A 200 -0.95 -13.33 3.74
CA SER A 200 -1.13 -12.70 5.05
C SER A 200 0.25 -12.43 5.64
N ALA A 201 0.36 -11.39 6.46
CA ALA A 201 1.55 -11.13 7.26
C ALA A 201 1.55 -11.93 8.58
N GLY A 202 0.51 -12.72 8.86
CA GLY A 202 0.41 -13.56 10.05
C GLY A 202 0.59 -12.73 11.32
N GLN A 203 1.51 -13.15 12.19
CA GLN A 203 1.85 -12.46 13.45
C GLN A 203 2.31 -11.01 13.24
N LEU A 204 2.83 -10.65 12.06
CA LEU A 204 3.24 -9.28 11.76
C LEU A 204 2.07 -8.39 11.31
N SER A 205 0.90 -8.95 10.99
CA SER A 205 -0.20 -8.18 10.38
C SER A 205 -0.75 -7.09 11.32
N PRO A 206 -0.78 -5.81 10.90
CA PRO A 206 -1.32 -4.74 11.72
C PRO A 206 -2.75 -4.99 12.20
N LEU A 207 -3.65 -5.36 11.28
CA LEU A 207 -5.06 -5.55 11.62
C LEU A 207 -5.37 -6.89 12.32
N LEU A 208 -4.46 -7.89 12.28
CA LEU A 208 -4.62 -9.07 13.14
C LEU A 208 -4.21 -8.79 14.58
N ASN A 209 -3.24 -7.89 14.78
CA ASN A 209 -2.82 -7.42 16.10
C ASN A 209 -3.74 -6.32 16.66
N ASP A 210 -4.62 -5.73 15.84
CA ASP A 210 -5.74 -4.91 16.31
C ASP A 210 -7.08 -5.44 15.74
N PRO A 211 -7.53 -6.63 16.20
CA PRO A 211 -8.66 -7.33 15.56
C PRO A 211 -9.97 -6.55 15.62
N PHE A 212 -10.13 -5.69 16.62
CA PHE A 212 -11.35 -4.91 16.86
C PHE A 212 -11.18 -3.41 16.58
N TYR A 213 -10.10 -2.99 15.92
CA TYR A 213 -9.86 -1.59 15.53
C TYR A 213 -9.84 -0.63 16.72
N ARG A 214 -9.27 -1.05 17.86
CA ARG A 214 -9.17 -0.26 19.08
C ARG A 214 -8.22 0.91 18.93
N VAL A 215 -7.16 0.75 18.13
CA VAL A 215 -6.08 1.75 17.98
C VAL A 215 -5.84 2.18 16.53
N ILE A 216 -6.11 1.31 15.55
CA ILE A 216 -5.94 1.61 14.13
C ILE A 216 -7.23 2.20 13.56
N GLY A 217 -7.18 3.47 13.20
CA GLY A 217 -8.32 4.20 12.64
C GLY A 217 -7.89 5.35 11.73
N VAL A 218 -8.85 6.16 11.29
CA VAL A 218 -8.57 7.32 10.44
C VAL A 218 -7.63 8.29 11.16
N GLY A 219 -6.58 8.72 10.48
CA GLY A 219 -5.56 9.62 11.03
C GLY A 219 -4.41 8.93 11.74
N THR A 220 -4.45 7.60 11.94
CA THR A 220 -3.30 6.84 12.46
C THR A 220 -2.09 7.07 11.56
N ARG A 221 -0.98 7.54 12.17
CA ARG A 221 0.31 7.74 11.49
C ARG A 221 1.00 6.39 11.33
N ILE A 222 1.45 6.09 10.11
CA ILE A 222 1.99 4.78 9.73
C ILE A 222 3.31 4.93 8.99
N PHE A 223 4.09 3.84 8.99
CA PHE A 223 5.15 3.65 8.01
C PHE A 223 4.50 3.24 6.68
N LEU A 224 4.80 3.94 5.59
CA LEU A 224 4.26 3.64 4.26
C LEU A 224 5.32 3.85 3.20
N GLY A 225 5.67 2.80 2.47
CA GLY A 225 6.60 2.86 1.34
C GLY A 225 7.99 3.40 1.70
N GLY A 226 8.47 3.23 2.93
CA GLY A 226 9.75 3.78 3.38
C GLY A 226 9.65 5.18 4.00
N GLY A 227 8.49 5.82 3.91
CA GLY A 227 8.24 7.16 4.44
C GLY A 227 7.11 7.19 5.47
N VAL A 228 6.59 8.40 5.70
CA VAL A 228 5.44 8.63 6.58
C VAL A 228 4.16 8.57 5.75
N GLY A 229 3.19 7.80 6.21
CA GLY A 229 1.83 7.78 5.69
C GLY A 229 0.79 7.90 6.80
N TYR A 230 -0.47 7.88 6.39
CA TYR A 230 -1.62 7.93 7.26
C TYR A 230 -2.72 7.00 6.77
N VAL A 231 -3.51 6.47 7.71
CA VAL A 231 -4.80 5.86 7.39
C VAL A 231 -5.76 6.97 6.99
N ALA A 232 -6.19 6.95 5.73
CA ALA A 232 -7.09 7.94 5.15
C ALA A 232 -8.57 7.58 5.36
N TRP A 233 -8.90 6.28 5.38
CA TRP A 233 -10.27 5.77 5.49
C TRP A 233 -10.27 4.24 5.77
N GLN A 234 -11.42 3.60 5.94
CA GLN A 234 -11.51 2.13 6.10
C GLN A 234 -11.12 1.34 4.84
N GLY A 235 -11.06 2.00 3.68
CA GLY A 235 -10.74 1.35 2.41
C GLY A 235 -11.88 0.57 1.77
N THR A 236 -11.72 0.29 0.48
CA THR A 236 -12.70 -0.44 -0.33
C THR A 236 -12.68 -1.92 0.02
N GLN A 237 -13.84 -2.58 -0.02
CA GLN A 237 -14.03 -3.98 0.42
C GLN A 237 -13.85 -4.22 1.93
N HIS A 238 -13.77 -3.16 2.73
CA HIS A 238 -13.76 -3.28 4.18
C HIS A 238 -15.03 -3.99 4.68
N ASN A 239 -14.87 -5.14 5.33
CA ASN A 239 -15.97 -5.93 5.86
C ASN A 239 -15.69 -6.37 7.32
N PRO A 240 -16.07 -5.58 8.33
CA PRO A 240 -15.71 -5.86 9.72
C PRO A 240 -16.62 -6.90 10.39
N GLY A 241 -17.76 -7.25 9.76
CA GLY A 241 -18.82 -8.07 10.30
C GLY A 241 -18.72 -9.57 10.01
N VAL A 242 -17.57 -10.05 9.53
CA VAL A 242 -17.36 -11.49 9.30
C VAL A 242 -17.28 -12.26 10.62
N GLU A 243 -17.51 -13.57 10.55
CA GLU A 243 -17.39 -14.45 11.71
C GLU A 243 -15.96 -14.42 12.28
N ARG A 244 -15.87 -14.45 13.61
CA ARG A 244 -14.60 -14.45 14.36
C ARG A 244 -14.49 -15.71 15.21
N ASN A 245 -13.27 -16.16 15.46
CA ASN A 245 -13.03 -17.24 16.42
C ASN A 245 -13.11 -16.74 17.87
N GLU A 246 -12.92 -17.64 18.83
CA GLU A 246 -12.95 -17.34 20.28
C GLU A 246 -11.92 -16.29 20.72
N ARG A 247 -10.86 -16.08 19.91
CA ARG A 247 -9.81 -15.06 20.12
C ARG A 247 -10.11 -13.74 19.42
N GLY A 248 -11.29 -13.59 18.80
CA GLY A 248 -11.68 -12.39 18.06
C GLY A 248 -11.08 -12.27 16.66
N ILE A 249 -10.34 -13.27 16.19
CA ILE A 249 -9.66 -13.24 14.88
C ILE A 249 -10.67 -13.59 13.77
N PRO A 250 -10.76 -12.80 12.69
CA PRO A 250 -11.65 -13.07 11.57
C PRO A 250 -11.37 -14.39 10.85
N LYS A 251 -12.42 -15.14 10.52
CA LYS A 251 -12.35 -16.41 9.79
C LYS A 251 -12.36 -16.27 8.26
N ASP A 252 -12.71 -15.08 7.76
CA ASP A 252 -12.80 -14.74 6.33
C ASP A 252 -12.10 -13.41 6.03
N GLY A 253 -12.02 -13.05 4.74
CA GLY A 253 -11.60 -11.71 4.30
C GLY A 253 -12.42 -10.60 4.99
N ALA A 254 -11.75 -9.80 5.81
CA ALA A 254 -12.40 -8.88 6.75
C ALA A 254 -12.09 -7.39 6.46
N GLY A 255 -11.56 -6.67 7.44
CA GLY A 255 -11.19 -5.27 7.26
C GLY A 255 -10.04 -5.03 6.29
N THR A 256 -10.03 -3.82 5.76
CA THR A 256 -8.91 -3.23 5.02
C THR A 256 -8.63 -1.83 5.58
N LEU A 257 -7.60 -1.17 5.05
CA LEU A 257 -7.34 0.26 5.25
C LEU A 257 -7.18 0.97 3.90
N ALA A 258 -7.70 2.20 3.79
CA ALA A 258 -7.21 3.14 2.78
C ALA A 258 -6.08 3.95 3.38
N VAL A 259 -4.98 4.10 2.66
CA VAL A 259 -3.78 4.80 3.14
C VAL A 259 -3.28 5.81 2.12
N ILE A 260 -2.66 6.87 2.62
CA ILE A 260 -2.08 7.97 1.84
C ILE A 260 -0.70 8.34 2.39
N GLY A 261 0.23 8.75 1.53
CA GLY A 261 1.53 9.27 1.96
C GLY A 261 2.27 10.00 0.85
N ASP A 262 3.17 10.90 1.22
CA ASP A 262 3.98 11.68 0.29
C ASP A 262 5.07 10.80 -0.35
N LEU A 263 5.07 10.68 -1.68
CA LEU A 263 6.06 9.89 -2.41
C LEU A 263 7.47 10.46 -2.28
N LYS A 264 7.62 11.77 -2.08
CA LYS A 264 8.94 12.42 -1.96
C LYS A 264 9.71 11.99 -0.71
N GLY A 265 9.01 11.50 0.31
CA GLY A 265 9.60 10.94 1.52
C GLY A 265 9.73 9.41 1.51
N MET A 266 9.33 8.75 0.42
CA MET A 266 9.34 7.29 0.30
C MET A 266 10.66 6.76 -0.29
N ASN A 267 10.86 5.44 -0.23
CA ASN A 267 12.07 4.77 -0.67
C ASN A 267 11.73 3.57 -1.57
N ALA A 268 12.44 3.45 -2.69
CA ALA A 268 12.19 2.43 -3.71
C ALA A 268 12.44 0.99 -3.22
N ASN A 269 13.10 0.78 -2.08
CA ASN A 269 13.23 -0.54 -1.46
C ASN A 269 11.93 -1.05 -0.83
N TRP A 270 10.96 -0.16 -0.58
CA TRP A 270 9.67 -0.47 0.05
C TRP A 270 8.48 -0.31 -0.90
N LEU A 271 8.76 -0.02 -2.17
CA LEU A 271 7.79 0.26 -3.23
C LEU A 271 8.27 -0.37 -4.53
N TRP A 272 7.84 -1.60 -4.81
CA TRP A 272 8.31 -2.36 -5.98
C TRP A 272 7.23 -2.52 -7.03
N GLY A 273 7.51 -2.17 -8.28
CA GLY A 273 6.73 -2.63 -9.41
C GLY A 273 6.81 -4.15 -9.51
N VAL A 274 5.66 -4.80 -9.70
CA VAL A 274 5.55 -6.26 -9.74
C VAL A 274 4.92 -6.69 -11.06
N SER A 275 5.54 -7.66 -11.71
CA SER A 275 5.01 -8.38 -12.87
C SER A 275 4.42 -9.73 -12.44
N MET A 276 3.11 -9.89 -12.56
CA MET A 276 2.42 -11.15 -12.28
C MET A 276 2.15 -11.90 -13.58
N ARG A 277 2.95 -12.93 -13.85
CA ARG A 277 2.87 -13.73 -15.07
C ARG A 277 1.45 -14.25 -15.32
N GLY A 278 0.92 -13.98 -16.51
CA GLY A 278 -0.42 -14.35 -16.95
C GLY A 278 -1.57 -13.53 -16.34
N TYR A 279 -1.30 -12.67 -15.36
CA TYR A 279 -2.32 -11.88 -14.66
C TYR A 279 -2.25 -10.38 -14.95
N GLY A 280 -1.12 -9.71 -14.66
CA GLY A 280 -1.07 -8.25 -14.74
C GLY A 280 0.17 -7.62 -14.13
N CYS A 281 0.23 -6.28 -14.21
CA CYS A 281 1.15 -5.48 -13.39
C CYS A 281 0.53 -5.23 -12.00
N SER A 282 1.37 -4.94 -11.02
CA SER A 282 0.97 -4.55 -9.66
C SER A 282 2.10 -3.78 -8.98
N MET A 283 1.97 -3.53 -7.68
CA MET A 283 3.01 -2.95 -6.84
C MET A 283 3.07 -3.67 -5.49
N ALA A 284 4.25 -3.98 -4.98
CA ALA A 284 4.44 -4.38 -3.59
C ALA A 284 4.70 -3.13 -2.73
N VAL A 285 3.98 -3.01 -1.62
CA VAL A 285 3.99 -1.82 -0.76
C VAL A 285 4.31 -2.21 0.67
N GLY A 286 5.35 -1.59 1.24
CA GLY A 286 5.68 -1.71 2.65
C GLY A 286 4.74 -0.85 3.48
N LEU A 287 4.10 -1.44 4.48
CA LEU A 287 3.23 -0.74 5.42
C LEU A 287 3.51 -1.26 6.83
N GLY A 288 3.66 -0.36 7.78
CA GLY A 288 3.85 -0.70 9.19
C GLY A 288 3.02 0.19 10.09
N VAL A 289 2.48 -0.39 11.16
CA VAL A 289 1.68 0.34 12.14
C VAL A 289 2.28 0.12 13.52
N PRO A 290 2.67 1.20 14.24
CA PRO A 290 3.00 1.10 15.64
C PRO A 290 1.70 0.97 16.45
N ILE A 291 1.53 -0.15 17.16
CA ILE A 291 0.41 -0.39 18.08
C ILE A 291 0.84 0.09 19.47
N PRO A 292 0.25 1.17 19.99
CA PRO A 292 0.56 1.65 21.34
C PRO A 292 -0.16 0.77 22.36
N ILE A 293 0.58 0.29 23.37
CA ILE A 293 0.00 -0.55 24.43
C ILE A 293 -0.61 0.34 25.50
N LEU A 294 -1.95 0.37 25.57
CA LEU A 294 -2.70 1.27 26.44
C LEU A 294 -3.22 0.57 27.71
N ASP A 295 -3.46 -0.73 27.62
CA ASP A 295 -3.96 -1.62 28.66
C ASP A 295 -3.57 -3.07 28.33
N GLU A 296 -3.84 -3.98 29.25
CA GLU A 296 -3.56 -5.43 29.08
C GLU A 296 -4.36 -6.08 27.94
N GLU A 297 -5.51 -5.51 27.55
CA GLU A 297 -6.32 -6.01 26.43
C GLU A 297 -5.75 -5.59 25.05
N THR A 298 -4.76 -4.70 25.01
CA THR A 298 -4.14 -4.18 23.77
C THR A 298 -2.96 -5.04 23.37
#